data_AF-A0A0E2YZA4-F1
#
_entry.id   AF-A0A0E2YZA4-F1
#
_cell.length_a   1.000
_cell.length_b   1.000
_cell.length_c   1.000
_cell.angle_alpha   90.00
_cell.angle_beta   90.00
_cell.angle_gamma   90.00
#
_symmetry.space_group_name_H-M   'P 1'
#
loop_
_entity.id
_entity.type
_entity.pdbx_description
1 polymer ?
#
loop_
_entity_poly.entity_id
_entity_poly.type
_entity_poly.pdbx_seq_one_letter_code
_entity_poly.pdbx_strand_id
1 'polypeptide(L)'
;MGYLVAAFPKQENAQQVQRDLMTGGYKEADCALYTCKEVIAEAGRNLEEHRGFFSRLSWSDEAVRIHLDTAEQGATFLLIYAPGDTDAERAMNVIRRGPFEFVHRYHRFTIEELK
;
A
#
# COMPACT_ATOMS: atom_id res chain seq x y z
N MET A 1 0.34 12.09 -9.57
CA MET A 1 -0.12 10.71 -9.31
C MET A 1 0.40 10.34 -7.95
N GLY A 2 -0.49 10.10 -7.00
CA GLY A 2 -0.16 9.76 -5.62
C GLY A 2 -0.81 8.44 -5.25
N TYR A 3 -0.16 7.70 -4.35
CA TYR A 3 -0.64 6.42 -3.87
C TYR A 3 -0.45 6.32 -2.37
N LEU A 4 -1.31 5.57 -1.71
CA LEU A 4 -1.09 5.10 -0.34
C LEU A 4 -0.70 3.63 -0.37
N VAL A 5 0.25 3.26 0.48
CA VAL A 5 0.59 1.87 0.78
C VAL A 5 0.27 1.66 2.25
N ALA A 6 -0.77 0.88 2.52
CA ALA A 6 -1.17 0.54 3.88
C ALA A 6 -0.74 -0.89 4.20
N ALA A 7 -0.02 -1.08 5.29
CA ALA A 7 0.38 -2.39 5.80
C ALA A 7 -0.58 -2.84 6.90
N PHE A 8 -0.99 -4.11 6.83
CA PHE A 8 -1.94 -4.71 7.76
C PHE A 8 -1.33 -5.98 8.36
N PRO A 9 -1.50 -6.20 9.68
CA PRO A 9 -0.88 -7.35 10.35
C PRO A 9 -1.51 -8.69 9.96
N LYS A 10 -2.71 -8.67 9.34
CA LYS A 10 -3.42 -9.85 8.86
C LYS A 10 -4.08 -9.56 7.52
N GLN A 11 -4.11 -10.57 6.65
CA GLN A 11 -4.78 -10.52 5.36
C GLN A 11 -6.27 -10.16 5.48
N GLU A 12 -6.96 -10.67 6.50
CA GLU A 12 -8.38 -10.39 6.75
C GLU A 12 -8.67 -8.89 6.94
N ASN A 13 -7.76 -8.17 7.60
CA ASN A 13 -7.88 -6.73 7.83
C ASN A 13 -7.74 -5.96 6.51
N ALA A 14 -6.72 -6.30 5.71
CA ALA A 14 -6.51 -5.69 4.40
C ALA A 14 -7.70 -5.93 3.46
N GLN A 15 -8.25 -7.15 3.45
CA GLN A 15 -9.41 -7.51 2.65
C GLN A 15 -10.68 -6.79 3.11
N GLN A 16 -10.87 -6.62 4.42
CA GLN A 16 -12.01 -5.85 4.93
C GLN A 16 -11.91 -4.38 4.50
N VAL A 17 -10.74 -3.76 4.66
CA VAL A 17 -10.53 -2.37 4.22
C VAL A 17 -10.71 -2.24 2.70
N GLN A 18 -10.23 -3.18 1.91
CA GLN A 18 -10.46 -3.19 0.45
C GLN A 18 -11.96 -3.21 0.12
N ARG A 19 -12.74 -4.08 0.77
CA ARG A 19 -14.20 -4.14 0.58
C ARG A 19 -14.89 -2.84 0.99
N ASP A 20 -14.47 -2.23 2.09
CA ASP A 20 -15.04 -0.98 2.57
C ASP A 20 -14.71 0.19 1.62
N LEU A 21 -13.49 0.24 1.07
CA LEU A 21 -13.10 1.19 0.03
C LEU A 21 -13.95 0.99 -1.24
N MET A 22 -14.15 -0.25 -1.67
CA MET A 22 -14.99 -0.54 -2.84
C MET A 22 -16.45 -0.13 -2.63
N THR A 23 -16.98 -0.34 -1.42
CA THR A 23 -18.32 0.14 -1.03
C THR A 23 -18.39 1.68 -1.08
N GLY A 24 -17.28 2.36 -0.77
CA GLY A 24 -17.12 3.81 -0.89
C GLY A 24 -16.85 4.32 -2.32
N GLY A 25 -16.90 3.44 -3.33
CA GLY A 25 -16.79 3.78 -4.75
C GLY A 25 -15.37 3.70 -5.35
N TYR A 26 -14.39 3.11 -4.65
CA TYR A 26 -13.12 2.74 -5.27
C TYR A 26 -13.31 1.54 -6.20
N LYS A 27 -12.54 1.46 -7.29
CA LYS A 27 -12.49 0.26 -8.14
C LYS A 27 -11.36 -0.65 -7.67
N GLU A 28 -11.44 -1.93 -8.04
CA GLU A 28 -10.39 -2.91 -7.71
C GLU A 28 -8.99 -2.47 -8.23
N ALA A 29 -8.95 -1.81 -9.39
CA ALA A 29 -7.73 -1.23 -9.95
C ALA A 29 -7.15 -0.07 -9.11
N ASP A 30 -7.99 0.58 -8.30
CA ASP A 30 -7.63 1.69 -7.42
C ASP A 30 -7.28 1.20 -6.00
N CYS A 31 -7.52 -0.07 -5.66
CA CYS A 31 -7.22 -0.66 -4.34
C CYS A 31 -6.69 -2.10 -4.48
N ALA A 32 -5.48 -2.25 -5.01
CA ALA A 32 -4.85 -3.53 -5.25
C ALA A 32 -4.25 -4.13 -3.97
N LEU A 33 -4.61 -5.37 -3.66
CA LEU A 33 -4.11 -6.11 -2.50
C LEU A 33 -2.87 -6.92 -2.89
N TYR A 34 -1.84 -6.87 -2.05
CA TYR A 34 -0.59 -7.58 -2.22
C TYR A 34 -0.26 -8.35 -0.96
N THR A 35 -0.08 -9.66 -1.09
CA THR A 35 0.40 -10.52 -0.01
C THR A 35 1.89 -10.29 0.23
N CYS A 36 2.37 -10.65 1.43
CA CYS A 36 3.81 -10.64 1.73
C CYS A 36 4.63 -11.41 0.68
N LYS A 37 4.13 -12.55 0.20
CA LYS A 37 4.82 -13.36 -0.82
C LYS A 37 4.95 -12.62 -2.15
N GLU A 38 3.93 -11.88 -2.56
CA GLU A 38 3.97 -11.07 -3.78
C GLU A 38 4.94 -9.90 -3.63
N VAL A 39 4.92 -9.20 -2.49
CA VAL A 39 5.87 -8.11 -2.22
C VAL A 39 7.31 -8.61 -2.19
N ILE A 40 7.59 -9.72 -1.50
CA ILE A 40 8.93 -10.33 -1.46
C ILE A 40 9.36 -10.80 -2.85
N ALA A 41 8.47 -11.50 -3.59
CA ALA A 41 8.77 -11.98 -4.92
C ALA A 41 8.99 -10.84 -5.92
N GLU A 42 8.31 -9.71 -5.76
CA GLU A 42 8.51 -8.54 -6.60
C GLU A 42 9.73 -7.73 -6.21
N ALA A 43 10.11 -7.68 -4.92
CA ALA A 43 11.35 -7.04 -4.50
C ALA A 43 12.57 -7.77 -5.07
N GLY A 44 12.53 -9.11 -5.07
CA GLY A 44 13.57 -9.94 -5.69
C GLY A 44 13.62 -9.84 -7.22
N ARG A 45 12.52 -9.42 -7.88
CA ARG A 45 12.44 -9.25 -9.35
C ARG A 45 12.70 -7.80 -9.81
N ASN A 46 12.55 -6.79 -8.94
CA ASN A 46 12.62 -5.37 -9.28
C ASN A 46 14.04 -4.76 -9.21
N LEU A 47 15.02 -5.43 -9.80
CA LEU A 47 16.17 -4.73 -10.38
C LEU A 47 16.09 -4.64 -11.92
N GLU A 48 15.22 -5.42 -12.58
CA GLU A 48 15.28 -5.57 -14.04
C GLU A 48 14.01 -5.18 -14.83
N GLU A 49 12.80 -5.13 -14.23
CA GLU A 49 11.58 -4.80 -15.00
C GLU A 49 10.63 -3.81 -14.29
N HIS A 50 10.47 -2.62 -14.86
CA HIS A 50 9.67 -1.50 -14.37
C HIS A 50 8.12 -1.69 -14.42
N ARG A 51 7.57 -2.87 -14.13
CA ARG A 51 6.11 -3.14 -14.18
C ARG A 51 5.44 -3.70 -12.91
N GLY A 52 6.14 -3.83 -11.79
CA GLY A 52 5.61 -4.32 -10.51
C GLY A 52 5.10 -3.25 -9.52
N PHE A 53 4.66 -3.69 -8.34
CA PHE A 53 4.32 -2.93 -7.13
C PHE A 53 5.33 -1.81 -6.85
N PHE A 54 6.62 -2.15 -6.90
CA PHE A 54 7.71 -1.21 -6.72
C PHE A 54 7.88 -0.25 -7.90
N SER A 55 7.53 -0.64 -9.12
CA SER A 55 7.73 0.24 -10.28
C SER A 55 6.70 1.36 -10.37
N ARG A 56 5.52 1.15 -9.76
CA ARG A 56 4.47 2.18 -9.66
C ARG A 56 4.80 3.29 -8.68
N LEU A 57 5.84 3.10 -7.89
CA LEU A 57 6.16 3.94 -6.77
C LEU A 57 7.67 4.23 -6.78
N SER A 58 8.08 5.48 -6.82
CA SER A 58 9.52 5.82 -6.83
C SER A 58 10.15 5.61 -5.45
N TRP A 59 10.28 4.36 -5.00
CA TRP A 59 10.71 4.03 -3.64
C TRP A 59 12.20 4.32 -3.43
N SER A 60 12.52 4.86 -2.25
CA SER A 60 13.89 4.85 -1.72
C SER A 60 14.22 3.45 -1.17
N ASP A 61 15.51 3.11 -1.13
CA ASP A 61 15.99 1.84 -0.58
C ASP A 61 15.51 1.59 0.87
N GLU A 62 15.35 2.66 1.65
CA GLU A 62 14.85 2.60 3.02
C GLU A 62 13.37 2.17 3.08
N ALA A 63 12.52 2.70 2.20
CA ALA A 63 11.12 2.32 2.13
C ALA A 63 10.99 0.85 1.71
N VAL A 64 11.77 0.40 0.73
CA VAL A 64 11.81 -1.02 0.31
C VAL A 64 12.12 -1.92 1.49
N ARG A 65 13.15 -1.57 2.28
CA ARG A 65 13.55 -2.36 3.46
C ARG A 65 12.44 -2.45 4.51
N ILE A 66 11.76 -1.34 4.82
CA ILE A 66 10.66 -1.36 5.81
C ILE A 66 9.55 -2.32 5.36
N HIS A 67 9.11 -2.23 4.10
CA HIS A 67 8.03 -3.09 3.61
C HIS A 67 8.47 -4.54 3.50
N LEU A 68 9.73 -4.82 3.19
CA LEU A 68 10.28 -6.18 3.20
C LEU A 68 10.28 -6.77 4.61
N ASP A 69 10.80 -6.05 5.59
CA ASP A 69 10.83 -6.49 6.99
C ASP A 69 9.41 -6.77 7.50
N THR A 70 8.45 -5.88 7.19
CA THR A 70 7.04 -6.06 7.55
C THR A 70 6.39 -7.21 6.77
N ALA A 71 6.74 -7.43 5.50
CA ALA A 71 6.27 -8.57 4.72
C ALA A 71 6.78 -9.90 5.30
N GLU A 72 8.04 -9.96 5.72
CA GLU A 72 8.62 -11.14 6.39
C GLU A 72 7.89 -11.49 7.70
N GLN A 73 7.34 -10.49 8.39
CA GLN A 73 6.50 -10.68 9.57
C GLN A 73 5.08 -11.18 9.25
N GLY A 74 4.74 -11.33 7.96
CA GLY A 74 3.45 -11.88 7.51
C GLY A 74 2.38 -10.82 7.19
N ALA A 75 2.76 -9.54 7.10
CA ALA A 75 1.82 -8.48 6.79
C ALA A 75 1.28 -8.57 5.35
N THR A 76 0.11 -7.97 5.16
CA THR A 76 -0.53 -7.81 3.85
C THR A 76 -0.65 -6.33 3.54
N PHE A 77 -0.42 -5.96 2.28
CA PHE A 77 -0.37 -4.59 1.84
C PHE A 77 -1.55 -4.25 0.94
N LEU A 78 -2.02 -3.02 1.04
CA LEU A 78 -3.01 -2.46 0.12
C LEU A 78 -2.43 -1.23 -0.56
N LEU A 79 -2.37 -1.25 -1.89
CA LEU A 79 -1.98 -0.13 -2.72
C LEU A 79 -3.23 0.62 -3.16
N ILE A 80 -3.38 1.86 -2.72
CA ILE A 80 -4.58 2.66 -2.94
C ILE A 80 -4.23 3.87 -3.79
N TYR A 81 -4.93 4.05 -4.90
CA TYR A 81 -4.77 5.25 -5.72
C TYR A 81 -5.38 6.47 -5.01
N ALA A 82 -4.55 7.47 -4.76
CA ALA A 82 -4.90 8.68 -4.03
C ALA A 82 -4.16 9.88 -4.64
N PRO A 83 -4.64 10.41 -5.79
CA PRO A 83 -3.91 11.43 -6.54
C PRO A 83 -3.84 12.79 -5.84
N GLY A 84 -4.80 13.12 -4.96
CA GLY A 84 -4.83 14.34 -4.16
C GLY A 84 -4.97 14.10 -2.65
N ASP A 85 -4.97 15.19 -1.88
CA ASP A 85 -5.12 15.15 -0.42
C ASP A 85 -6.50 14.62 0.01
N THR A 86 -7.56 15.04 -0.68
CA THR A 86 -8.93 14.60 -0.41
C THR A 86 -9.09 13.09 -0.61
N ASP A 87 -8.44 12.51 -1.63
CA ASP A 87 -8.49 11.07 -1.88
C ASP A 87 -7.72 10.29 -0.81
N ALA A 88 -6.58 10.83 -0.37
CA ALA A 88 -5.78 10.24 0.70
C ALA A 88 -6.52 10.26 2.03
N GLU A 89 -7.17 11.38 2.37
CA GLU A 89 -7.97 11.51 3.57
C GLU A 89 -9.19 10.58 3.55
N ARG A 90 -9.87 10.47 2.38
CA ARG A 90 -10.98 9.53 2.19
C ARG A 90 -10.54 8.09 2.43
N ALA A 91 -9.40 7.68 1.86
CA ALA A 91 -8.85 6.35 2.07
C ALA A 91 -8.47 6.11 3.53
N MET A 92 -7.79 7.08 4.18
CA MET A 92 -7.42 6.99 5.59
C MET A 92 -8.64 6.86 6.51
N ASN A 93 -9.75 7.54 6.21
CA ASN A 93 -11.00 7.42 6.99
C ASN A 93 -11.60 6.00 6.97
N VAL A 94 -11.26 5.20 5.97
CA VAL A 94 -11.63 3.78 5.91
C VAL A 94 -10.57 2.92 6.62
N ILE A 95 -9.29 3.14 6.32
CA ILE A 95 -8.17 2.37 6.91
C ILE A 95 -8.19 2.43 8.44
N ARG A 96 -8.40 3.63 9.02
CA ARG A 96 -8.42 3.84 10.48
C ARG A 96 -9.56 3.13 11.22
N ARG A 97 -10.54 2.55 10.51
CA ARG A 97 -11.62 1.77 11.13
C ARG A 97 -11.17 0.38 11.56
N GLY A 98 -10.05 -0.09 11.02
CA GLY A 98 -9.45 -1.38 11.35
C GLY A 98 -8.00 -1.23 11.85
N PRO A 99 -7.41 -2.34 12.32
CA PRO A 99 -6.00 -2.35 12.70
C PRO A 99 -5.10 -2.31 11.46
N PHE A 100 -4.18 -1.35 11.42
CA PHE A 100 -3.12 -1.22 10.42
C PHE A 100 -1.79 -0.96 11.14
N GLU A 101 -0.67 -1.28 10.51
CA GLU A 101 0.67 -1.06 11.09
C GLU A 101 1.20 0.32 10.72
N PHE A 102 1.14 0.66 9.43
CA PHE A 102 1.49 1.98 8.92
C PHE A 102 0.76 2.26 7.61
N VAL A 103 0.70 3.52 7.24
CA VAL A 103 0.30 3.95 5.90
C VAL A 103 1.33 4.93 5.37
N HIS A 104 1.96 4.59 4.25
CA HIS A 104 2.90 5.47 3.57
C HIS A 104 2.24 6.11 2.35
N ARG A 105 2.25 7.43 2.32
CA ARG A 105 1.80 8.23 1.20
C ARG A 105 2.98 8.54 0.29
N TYR A 106 2.87 8.10 -0.95
CA TYR A 106 3.83 8.36 -2.01
C TYR A 106 3.31 9.48 -2.89
N HIS A 107 4.05 10.59 -2.93
CA HIS A 107 3.90 11.61 -3.95
C HIS A 107 5.22 11.77 -4.73
N ARG A 108 5.21 12.57 -5.80
CA ARG A 108 6.32 12.70 -6.77
C ARG A 108 7.72 12.90 -6.18
N PHE A 109 7.85 13.36 -4.92
CA PHE A 109 9.13 13.67 -4.28
C PHE A 109 9.19 13.44 -2.76
N THR A 110 8.14 12.95 -2.11
CA THR A 110 8.15 12.71 -0.66
C THR A 110 7.35 11.44 -0.33
N ILE A 111 7.84 10.76 0.69
CA ILE A 111 7.15 9.67 1.37
C ILE A 111 6.74 10.20 2.74
N GLU A 112 5.45 10.21 3.03
CA GLU A 112 4.91 10.67 4.30
C GLU A 112 4.23 9.49 5.01
N GLU A 113 4.54 9.28 6.29
CA GLU A 113 3.79 8.33 7.10
C GLU A 113 2.52 8.99 7.65
N LEU A 114 1.37 8.39 7.35
CA LEU A 114 0.07 8.80 7.84
C LEU A 114 -0.34 7.91 9.01
N LYS A 115 -0.78 8.56 10.10
CA LYS A 115 -1.31 7.92 11.32
C LYS A 115 -2.82 8.06 11.39
#